data_AF-A0A0V1E1Y9-F1
#
_entry.id   AF-A0A0V1E1Y9-F1
#
_cell.length_a   1.000
_cell.length_b   1.000
_cell.length_c   1.000
_cell.angle_alpha   90.00
_cell.angle_beta   90.00
_cell.angle_gamma   90.00
#
_symmetry.space_group_name_H-M   'P 1'
#
loop_
_entity.id
_entity.type
_entity.pdbx_description
1 polymer ?
#
loop_
_entity_poly.entity_id
_entity_poly.type
_entity_poly.pdbx_seq_one_letter_code
_entity_poly.pdbx_strand_id
1 'polypeptide(L)'
;MVEHLWSRWKREYLVTLSACGKWKQLQQQPRVGDMVLVAEQNLPRSQWALGRITELQDGIDGVARSARVKVSNGMITRLVRSLILVEPAQSS
;
A
#
# COMPACT_ATOMS: atom_id res chain seq x y z
N MET A 1 -8.22 34.14 -4.35
CA MET A 1 -6.94 33.79 -5.03
C MET A 1 -6.29 32.50 -4.50
N VAL A 2 -6.51 32.12 -3.24
CA VAL A 2 -5.93 30.89 -2.63
C VAL A 2 -6.67 29.59 -3.02
N GLU A 3 -7.96 29.69 -3.35
CA GLU A 3 -8.81 28.52 -3.64
C GLU A 3 -8.44 27.80 -4.95
N HIS A 4 -7.99 28.53 -5.97
CA HIS A 4 -7.57 27.92 -7.24
C HIS A 4 -6.25 27.16 -7.11
N LEU A 5 -5.33 27.67 -6.28
CA LEU A 5 -4.07 26.98 -5.98
C LEU A 5 -4.34 25.68 -5.23
N TRP A 6 -5.24 25.73 -4.23
CA TRP A 6 -5.63 24.56 -3.45
C TRP A 6 -6.43 23.53 -4.26
N SER A 7 -7.26 23.98 -5.19
CA SER A 7 -8.05 23.12 -6.07
C SER A 7 -7.16 22.38 -7.07
N ARG A 8 -6.15 23.05 -7.64
CA ARG A 8 -5.18 22.43 -8.54
C ARG A 8 -4.28 21.45 -7.80
N TRP A 9 -3.77 21.82 -6.63
CA TRP A 9 -2.98 20.94 -5.77
C TRP A 9 -3.78 19.72 -5.33
N LYS A 10 -5.03 19.86 -4.88
CA LYS A 10 -5.89 18.71 -4.57
C LYS A 10 -6.05 17.79 -5.78
N ARG A 11 -6.24 18.35 -6.97
CA ARG A 11 -6.48 17.55 -8.18
C ARG A 11 -5.23 16.79 -8.61
N GLU A 12 -4.07 17.44 -8.62
CA GLU A 12 -2.79 16.77 -8.92
C GLU A 12 -2.44 15.74 -7.84
N TYR A 13 -2.56 16.09 -6.55
CA TYR A 13 -2.26 15.20 -5.44
C TYR A 13 -3.20 13.98 -5.38
N LEU A 14 -4.49 14.15 -5.67
CA LEU A 14 -5.45 13.04 -5.75
C LEU A 14 -5.16 12.10 -6.94
N VAL A 15 -4.67 12.63 -8.06
CA VAL A 15 -4.25 11.82 -9.21
C VAL A 15 -3.00 11.02 -8.87
N THR A 16 -2.02 11.62 -8.20
CA THR A 16 -0.80 10.92 -7.76
C THR A 16 -1.10 9.86 -6.70
N LEU A 17 -2.00 10.13 -5.75
CA LEU A 17 -2.46 9.14 -4.77
C LEU A 17 -3.21 7.98 -5.41
N SER A 18 -4.00 8.26 -6.46
CA SER A 18 -4.74 7.24 -7.21
C SER A 18 -3.81 6.33 -8.02
N ALA A 19 -2.61 6.79 -8.36
CA ALA A 19 -1.58 6.02 -9.06
C ALA A 19 -0.77 5.08 -8.13
N CYS A 20 -0.69 5.35 -6.83
CA CYS A 20 0.06 4.51 -5.86
C CYS A 20 -0.65 3.19 -5.49
N GLY A 21 -1.63 2.75 -6.26
CA GLY A 21 -2.63 1.81 -5.78
C GLY A 21 -2.33 0.33 -5.92
N LYS A 22 -1.42 -0.09 -6.81
CA LYS A 22 -1.37 -1.50 -7.22
C LYS A 22 0.06 -1.91 -7.56
N TRP A 23 0.57 -2.94 -6.89
CA TRP A 23 1.83 -3.63 -7.24
C TRP A 23 1.95 -3.93 -8.74
N LYS A 24 0.82 -4.30 -9.38
CA LYS A 24 0.73 -4.52 -10.83
C LYS A 24 1.06 -3.30 -11.67
N GLN A 25 0.72 -2.10 -11.19
CA GLN A 25 0.95 -0.84 -11.91
C GLN A 25 2.39 -0.35 -11.75
N LEU A 26 3.04 -0.69 -10.62
CA LEU A 26 4.44 -0.42 -10.36
C LEU A 26 5.41 -1.47 -10.95
N GLN A 27 4.91 -2.58 -11.52
CA GLN A 27 5.71 -3.76 -11.89
C GLN A 27 6.69 -4.23 -10.80
N GLN A 28 6.40 -3.87 -9.55
CA GLN A 28 7.28 -4.10 -8.43
C GLN A 28 6.67 -5.22 -7.59
N GLN A 29 7.48 -6.24 -7.32
CA GLN A 29 7.09 -7.29 -6.40
C GLN A 29 7.17 -6.75 -4.97
N PRO A 30 6.21 -7.12 -4.09
CA PRO A 30 6.27 -6.76 -2.69
C PRO A 30 7.54 -7.31 -2.06
N ARG A 31 8.15 -6.52 -1.17
CA ARG A 31 9.35 -6.88 -0.44
C ARG A 31 9.10 -6.83 1.06
N VAL A 32 9.85 -7.66 1.79
CA VAL A 32 9.90 -7.55 3.24
C VAL A 32 10.49 -6.19 3.59
N GLY A 33 9.81 -5.48 4.48
CA GLY A 33 10.18 -4.15 4.91
C GLY A 33 9.38 -3.02 4.26
N ASP A 34 8.62 -3.27 3.19
CA ASP A 34 7.79 -2.25 2.53
C ASP A 34 6.68 -1.74 3.46
N MET A 35 6.45 -0.43 3.46
CA MET A 35 5.34 0.20 4.16
C MET A 35 4.11 0.22 3.27
N VAL A 36 3.02 -0.33 3.77
CA VAL A 36 1.81 -0.60 3.00
C VAL A 36 0.55 -0.18 3.75
N LEU A 37 -0.44 0.32 3.01
CA LEU A 37 -1.81 0.44 3.49
C LEU A 37 -2.56 -0.86 3.23
N VAL A 38 -3.33 -1.28 4.21
CA VAL A 38 -4.15 -2.49 4.17
C VAL A 38 -5.57 -2.07 3.80
N ALA A 39 -5.95 -2.33 2.56
CA ALA A 39 -7.27 -2.04 2.06
C ALA A 39 -8.30 -3.03 2.62
N GLU A 40 -9.23 -2.50 3.42
CA GLU A 40 -10.40 -3.24 3.90
C GLU A 40 -11.66 -2.72 3.19
N GLN A 41 -12.40 -3.62 2.56
CA GLN A 41 -13.58 -3.26 1.76
C GLN A 41 -14.71 -2.66 2.61
N ASN A 42 -14.74 -3.00 3.90
CA ASN A 42 -15.78 -2.55 4.83
C ASN A 42 -15.46 -1.20 5.48
N LEU A 43 -14.26 -0.64 5.25
CA LEU A 43 -13.82 0.61 5.87
C LEU A 43 -13.52 1.68 4.82
N PRO A 44 -13.82 2.96 5.10
CA PRO A 44 -13.38 4.05 4.25
C PRO A 44 -11.85 4.10 4.18
N ARG A 45 -11.30 4.62 3.07
CA ARG A 45 -9.83 4.69 2.86
C ARG A 45 -9.07 5.39 3.98
N SER A 46 -9.69 6.36 4.64
CA SER A 46 -9.12 7.09 5.77
C SER A 46 -8.87 6.22 7.01
N GLN A 47 -9.47 5.03 7.07
CA GLN A 47 -9.35 4.09 8.18
C GLN A 47 -8.53 2.84 7.81
N TRP A 48 -7.95 2.79 6.61
CA TRP A 48 -7.09 1.68 6.23
C TRP A 48 -5.86 1.65 7.13
N ALA A 49 -5.55 0.47 7.65
CA ALA A 49 -4.43 0.29 8.56
C ALA A 49 -3.11 0.47 7.80
N LEU A 50 -2.22 1.30 8.33
CA LEU A 50 -0.84 1.38 7.88
C LEU A 50 -0.03 0.28 8.58
N GLY A 51 0.78 -0.43 7.83
CA GLY A 51 1.66 -1.44 8.39
C GLY A 51 2.87 -1.74 7.52
N ARG A 52 3.78 -2.54 8.06
CA ARG A 52 5.02 -2.94 7.40
C ARG A 52 4.96 -4.42 7.07
N ILE A 53 5.34 -4.81 5.85
CA ILE A 53 5.45 -6.21 5.49
C ILE A 53 6.61 -6.83 6.29
N THR A 54 6.32 -7.87 7.07
CA THR A 54 7.33 -8.61 7.82
C THR A 54 7.72 -9.91 7.13
N GLU A 55 6.77 -10.54 6.45
CA GLU A 55 6.99 -11.82 5.77
C GLU A 55 6.13 -11.87 4.50
N LEU A 56 6.68 -12.49 3.45
CA LEU A 56 5.96 -12.78 2.21
C LEU A 56 5.65 -14.28 2.17
N GLN A 57 4.48 -14.60 1.64
CA GLN A 57 4.06 -15.97 1.40
C GLN A 57 3.92 -16.14 -0.11
N ASP A 58 4.97 -16.69 -0.70
CA ASP A 58 5.02 -17.13 -2.08
C ASP A 58 4.25 -18.44 -2.28
N GLY A 59 3.65 -18.55 -3.46
CA GLY A 59 3.15 -19.82 -3.95
C GLY A 59 4.25 -20.65 -4.60
N ILE A 60 3.90 -21.87 -4.98
CA ILE A 60 4.79 -22.82 -5.70
C ILE A 60 5.43 -22.18 -6.96
N ASP A 61 4.74 -21.23 -7.59
CA ASP A 61 5.20 -20.52 -8.79
C ASP A 61 6.15 -19.34 -8.50
N GLY A 62 6.57 -19.15 -7.24
CA GLY A 62 7.44 -18.04 -6.81
C GLY A 62 6.74 -16.67 -6.72
N VAL A 63 5.42 -16.63 -6.88
CA VAL A 63 4.63 -15.38 -6.83
C VAL A 63 4.05 -15.17 -5.43
N ALA A 64 4.38 -14.04 -4.80
CA ALA A 64 3.80 -13.63 -3.51
C ALA A 64 2.28 -13.39 -3.64
N ARG A 65 1.47 -14.18 -2.92
CA ARG A 65 0.00 -14.07 -2.91
C ARG A 65 -0.52 -13.40 -1.64
N SER A 66 0.15 -13.65 -0.53
CA SER A 66 -0.12 -13.05 0.77
C SER A 66 1.15 -12.47 1.38
N ALA A 67 0.96 -11.51 2.28
CA ALA A 67 2.01 -10.99 3.12
C ALA A 67 1.50 -10.89 4.56
N ARG A 68 2.39 -11.16 5.51
CA ARG A 68 2.17 -10.81 6.91
C ARG A 68 2.61 -9.36 7.10
N VAL A 69 1.72 -8.56 7.65
CA VAL A 69 1.89 -7.13 7.85
C VAL A 69 1.78 -6.83 9.33
N LYS A 70 2.80 -6.15 9.87
CA LYS A 70 2.77 -5.60 11.22
C LYS A 70 2.08 -4.23 11.17
N VAL A 71 0.89 -4.16 11.74
CA VAL A 71 0.11 -2.93 11.97
C VAL A 71 0.25 -2.51 13.43
N SER A 72 -0.20 -1.31 13.77
CA SER A 72 -0.20 -0.83 15.16
C SER A 72 -0.97 -1.77 16.10
N ASN A 73 -2.05 -2.37 15.60
CA ASN A 73 -2.92 -3.28 16.35
C ASN A 73 -2.47 -4.75 16.31
N GLY A 74 -1.22 -5.04 15.93
CA GLY A 74 -0.66 -6.39 15.90
C GLY A 74 -0.23 -6.88 14.52
N MET A 75 -0.29 -8.19 14.28
CA MET A 75 0.12 -8.80 13.02
C MET A 75 -1.09 -9.35 12.29
N ILE A 76 -1.26 -8.95 11.04
CA ILE A 76 -2.35 -9.42 10.18
C ILE A 76 -1.80 -10.02 8.89
N THR A 77 -2.44 -11.07 8.41
CA THR A 77 -2.13 -11.65 7.10
C THR A 77 -3.17 -11.20 6.10
N ARG A 78 -2.70 -10.62 4.99
CA ARG A 78 -3.55 -10.09 3.92
C ARG A 78 -2.98 -10.43 2.57
N LEU A 79 -3.86 -10.48 1.59
CA LEU A 79 -3.48 -10.76 0.21
C LEU A 79 -2.77 -9.54 -0.38
N VAL A 80 -1.76 -9.77 -1.22
CA VAL A 80 -0.98 -8.69 -1.86
C VAL A 80 -1.87 -7.72 -2.64
N ARG A 81 -2.97 -8.21 -3.23
CA ARG A 81 -3.97 -7.38 -3.93
C ARG A 81 -4.69 -6.36 -3.05
N SER A 82 -4.72 -6.60 -1.74
CA SER A 82 -5.32 -5.72 -0.73
C SER A 82 -4.28 -4.82 -0.07
N LEU A 83 -3.01 -4.89 -0.51
CA LEU A 83 -1.94 -4.05 -0.01
C LEU A 83 -1.61 -2.98 -1.04
N ILE A 84 -1.42 -1.77 -0.55
CA ILE A 84 -1.12 -0.59 -1.34
C ILE A 84 0.22 -0.06 -0.87
N LEU A 85 1.20 0.00 -1.76
CA LEU A 85 2.54 0.48 -1.44
C LEU A 85 2.49 1.99 -1.11
N VAL A 86 3.00 2.35 0.06
CA VAL A 86 3.16 3.75 0.48
C VAL A 86 4.61 4.17 0.35
N GLU A 87 5.52 3.37 0.92
CA GLU A 87 6.95 3.60 0.85
C GLU A 87 7.67 2.26 0.61
N PRO A 88 8.55 2.17 -0.40
CA PRO A 88 9.41 1.00 -0.56
C PRO A 88 10.38 0.88 0.61
N ALA A 89 10.75 -0.35 0.98
CA ALA A 89 11.80 -0.60 1.96
C ALA A 89 13.08 0.14 1.55
N GLN A 90 13.58 1.03 2.40
CA GLN A 90 14.82 1.75 2.13
C GLN A 90 15.96 0.74 2.00
N SER A 91 16.55 0.67 0.80
CA SER A 91 17.79 -0.07 0.59
C SER A 91 18.90 0.78 1.21
N SER A 92 19.36 0.40 2.41
CA SER A 92 20.68 0.84 2.89
C SER A 92 21.79 0.19 2.08
#